data_AF-A0A3N5N190-F1
#
_entry.id   AF-A0A3N5N190-F1
#
_cell.length_a   1.000
_cell.length_b   1.000
_cell.length_c   1.000
_cell.angle_alpha   90.00
_cell.angle_beta   90.00
_cell.angle_gamma   90.00
#
_symmetry.space_group_name_H-M   'P 1'
#
loop_
_entity.id
_entity.type
_entity.pdbx_description
1 polymer ?
#
loop_
_entity_poly.entity_id
_entity_poly.type
_entity_poly.pdbx_seq_one_letter_code
_entity_poly.pdbx_strand_id
1 'polypeptide(L)'
;MYTLARNIFIFFAVILFQVLVMDNIMLNGYLVPYVYLLFILLIPFETPLWLLIIAGFMLGAGIDLLENTAGMHTAASVLVAFIRPYML
;
A
#
# COMPACT_ATOMS: atom_id res chain seq x y z
N MET A 1 16.16 7.63 13.64
CA MET A 1 16.85 6.97 12.50
C MET A 1 16.32 5.56 12.23
N TYR A 2 16.18 4.70 13.24
CA TYR A 2 15.65 3.33 13.08
C TYR A 2 14.21 3.24 12.53
N THR A 3 13.33 4.19 12.86
CA THR A 3 11.94 4.21 12.40
C THR A 3 11.81 4.38 10.89
N LEU A 4 12.62 5.26 10.27
CA LEU A 4 12.56 5.53 8.84
C LEU A 4 13.05 4.33 8.03
N ALA A 5 14.22 3.78 8.39
CA ALA A 5 14.76 2.60 7.74
C ALA A 5 13.81 1.40 7.85
N ARG A 6 13.18 1.21 9.02
CA ARG A 6 12.16 0.20 9.22
C ARG A 6 10.95 0.39 8.29
N ASN A 7 10.43 1.62 8.16
CA ASN A 7 9.27 1.87 7.29
C ASN A 7 9.60 1.68 5.82
N ILE A 8 10.81 2.04 5.37
CA ILE A 8 11.28 1.76 4.02
C ILE A 8 11.36 0.26 3.78
N PHE A 9 11.92 -0.50 4.72
CA PHE A 9 11.95 -1.96 4.63
C PHE A 9 10.53 -2.55 4.55
N ILE A 10 9.63 -2.13 5.44
CA ILE A 10 8.23 -2.60 5.45
C ILE A 10 7.54 -2.26 4.13
N PHE A 11 7.78 -1.07 3.57
CA PHE A 11 7.21 -0.65 2.29
C PHE A 11 7.52 -1.66 1.17
N PHE A 12 8.80 -1.99 0.97
CA PHE A 12 9.19 -2.96 -0.05
C PHE A 12 8.76 -4.39 0.31
N ALA A 13 8.85 -4.77 1.60
CA ALA A 13 8.44 -6.09 2.05
C ALA A 13 6.95 -6.34 1.78
N VAL A 14 6.11 -5.34 1.99
CA VAL A 14 4.67 -5.42 1.77
C VAL A 14 4.32 -5.51 0.28
N ILE A 15 5.00 -4.77 -0.60
CA ILE A 15 4.85 -4.89 -2.05
C ILE A 15 5.17 -6.32 -2.51
N LEU A 16 6.34 -6.83 -2.10
CA LEU A 16 6.77 -8.17 -2.48
C LEU A 16 5.86 -9.25 -1.88
N PHE A 17 5.39 -9.05 -0.65
CA PHE A 17 4.47 -9.98 0.00
C PHE A 17 3.11 -10.00 -0.70
N GLN A 18 2.61 -8.86 -1.17
CA GLN A 18 1.39 -8.80 -1.97
C GLN A 18 1.55 -9.65 -3.23
N VAL A 19 2.54 -9.33 -4.06
CA VAL A 19 2.71 -9.93 -5.38
C VAL A 19 3.12 -11.41 -5.32
N LEU A 20 4.02 -11.77 -4.40
CA LEU A 20 4.55 -13.14 -4.35
C LEU A 20 3.66 -14.09 -3.55
N VAL A 21 2.93 -13.59 -2.56
CA VAL A 21 2.17 -14.44 -1.62
C VAL A 21 0.67 -14.20 -1.74
N MET A 22 0.21 -12.97 -1.55
CA MET A 22 -1.24 -12.69 -1.46
C MET A 22 -1.96 -12.90 -2.79
N ASP A 23 -1.35 -12.58 -3.92
CA ASP A 23 -1.95 -12.79 -5.24
C ASP A 23 -2.16 -14.27 -5.58
N ASN A 24 -1.42 -15.16 -4.91
CA ASN A 24 -1.60 -16.60 -5.01
C ASN A 24 -2.64 -17.16 -4.01
N ILE A 25 -3.23 -16.32 -3.16
CA ILE A 25 -4.24 -16.69 -2.17
C ILE A 25 -5.61 -16.22 -2.62
N MET A 26 -6.46 -17.17 -2.98
CA MET A 26 -7.87 -16.92 -3.31
C MET A 26 -8.76 -17.27 -2.13
N LEU A 27 -9.21 -16.25 -1.40
CA LEU A 27 -10.20 -16.40 -0.34
C LEU A 27 -11.55 -16.80 -0.96
N ASN A 28 -12.10 -17.91 -0.48
CA ASN A 28 -13.32 -18.53 -1.00
C ASN A 28 -13.31 -18.78 -2.52
N GLY A 29 -12.12 -18.85 -3.13
CA GLY A 29 -11.96 -19.08 -4.57
C GLY A 29 -12.14 -17.85 -5.48
N TYR A 30 -12.41 -16.65 -4.94
CA TYR A 30 -12.73 -15.47 -5.77
C TYR A 30 -12.10 -14.16 -5.31
N LEU A 31 -11.63 -14.05 -4.07
CA LEU A 31 -11.14 -12.79 -3.49
C LEU A 31 -9.64 -12.84 -3.22
N VAL A 32 -8.91 -11.89 -3.80
CA VAL A 32 -7.50 -11.64 -3.46
C VAL A 32 -7.45 -10.60 -2.34
N PRO A 33 -6.79 -10.89 -1.20
CA PRO A 33 -6.64 -9.93 -0.11
C PRO A 33 -5.54 -8.91 -0.43
N TYR A 34 -5.92 -7.64 -0.58
CA TYR A 34 -4.98 -6.53 -0.81
C TYR A 34 -4.41 -5.97 0.49
N VAL A 35 -3.54 -6.75 1.14
CA VAL A 35 -2.95 -6.41 2.44
C VAL A 35 -2.02 -5.20 2.36
N TYR A 36 -1.54 -4.85 1.17
CA TYR A 36 -0.59 -3.76 1.02
C TYR A 36 -1.14 -2.41 1.47
N LEU A 37 -2.46 -2.20 1.39
CA LEU A 37 -3.14 -1.00 1.89
C LEU A 37 -2.95 -0.78 3.39
N LEU A 38 -2.69 -1.83 4.17
CA LEU A 38 -2.39 -1.72 5.60
C LEU A 38 -1.17 -0.84 5.87
N PHE A 39 -0.22 -0.76 4.93
CA PHE A 39 0.93 0.14 5.06
C PHE A 39 0.49 1.61 5.21
N ILE A 40 -0.48 2.05 4.40
CA ILE A 40 -1.01 3.42 4.43
C ILE A 40 -1.78 3.66 5.73
N LEU A 41 -2.52 2.65 6.20
CA LEU A 41 -3.33 2.76 7.41
C LEU A 41 -2.48 2.79 8.70
N LEU A 42 -1.39 2.02 8.73
CA LEU A 42 -0.55 1.79 9.92
C LEU A 42 0.67 2.72 10.04
N ILE A 43 0.98 3.52 9.01
CA ILE A 43 2.01 4.57 9.12
C ILE A 43 1.65 5.57 10.26
N PRO A 44 2.60 6.25 10.94
CA PRO A 44 2.24 7.13 12.08
C PRO A 44 1.17 8.18 11.74
N PHE A 45 0.30 8.51 12.71
CA PHE A 45 -0.79 9.47 12.55
C PHE A 45 -0.30 10.90 12.33
N GLU A 46 0.90 11.20 12.82
CA GLU A 46 1.59 12.48 12.68
C GLU A 46 2.18 12.67 11.26
N THR A 47 2.04 11.68 10.37
CA THR A 47 2.53 11.77 8.99
C THR A 47 1.74 12.84 8.23
N PRO A 48 2.40 13.85 7.64
CA PRO A 48 1.71 14.91 6.93
C PRO A 48 1.04 14.37 5.65
N LEU A 49 -0.13 14.92 5.31
CA LEU A 49 -0.97 14.45 4.19
C LEU A 49 -0.21 14.33 2.87
N TRP A 50 0.61 15.32 2.53
CA TRP A 50 1.38 15.31 1.27
C TRP A 50 2.31 14.09 1.17
N LEU A 51 2.95 13.71 2.29
CA LEU A 51 3.84 12.55 2.33
C LEU A 51 3.04 11.24 2.25
N LEU A 52 1.85 11.21 2.87
CA LEU A 52 0.95 10.08 2.82
C LEU A 52 0.43 9.83 1.40
N ILE A 53 0.07 10.88 0.66
CA ILE A 53 -0.35 10.80 -0.75
C ILE A 53 0.79 10.30 -1.63
N ILE A 54 2.01 10.83 -1.47
CA ILE A 54 3.19 10.36 -2.21
C ILE A 54 3.46 8.88 -1.90
N ALA A 55 3.39 8.48 -0.63
CA ALA A 55 3.57 7.10 -0.22
C ALA A 55 2.50 6.18 -0.83
N GLY A 56 1.23 6.61 -0.83
CA GLY A 56 0.12 5.87 -1.45
C GLY A 56 0.30 5.72 -2.97
N PHE A 57 0.71 6.79 -3.65
CA PHE A 57 1.03 6.74 -5.09
C PHE A 57 2.16 5.75 -5.37
N MET A 58 3.29 5.86 -4.67
CA MET A 58 4.45 4.98 -4.89
C MET A 58 4.14 3.53 -4.57
N LEU A 59 3.32 3.27 -3.53
CA LEU A 59 2.90 1.93 -3.15
C LEU A 59 2.05 1.31 -4.25
N GLY A 60 0.97 1.99 -4.64
CA GLY A 60 0.06 1.50 -5.68
C GLY A 60 0.74 1.38 -7.05
N ALA A 61 1.62 2.31 -7.41
CA ALA A 61 2.38 2.24 -8.66
C ALA A 61 3.36 1.05 -8.65
N GLY A 62 3.97 0.74 -7.51
CA GLY A 62 4.80 -0.45 -7.35
C GLY A 62 4.02 -1.75 -7.58
N ILE A 63 2.80 -1.83 -7.03
CA ILE A 63 1.90 -2.96 -7.28
C ILE A 63 1.51 -3.02 -8.76
N ASP A 64 1.06 -1.89 -9.33
CA ASP A 64 0.59 -1.85 -10.71
C ASP A 64 1.67 -2.26 -11.73
N LEU A 65 2.93 -1.89 -11.48
CA LEU A 65 4.07 -2.28 -12.32
C LEU A 65 4.37 -3.79 -12.27
N LEU A 66 4.14 -4.43 -11.13
CA LEU A 66 4.43 -5.86 -10.93
C LEU A 66 3.27 -6.75 -11.37
N GLU A 67 2.03 -6.31 -11.13
CA GLU A 67 0.79 -7.01 -11.53
C GLU A 67 0.35 -6.68 -12.96
N ASN A 68 1.04 -5.76 -13.65
CA ASN A 68 0.71 -5.27 -14.99
C ASN A 68 -0.71 -4.67 -15.10
N THR A 69 -1.13 -3.93 -14.09
CA THR A 69 -2.41 -3.22 -14.06
C THR A 69 -2.24 -1.76 -14.46
N ALA A 70 -3.28 -1.16 -15.04
CA ALA A 70 -3.21 0.17 -15.64
C ALA A 70 -3.41 1.33 -14.64
N GLY A 71 -2.89 1.21 -13.41
CA GLY A 71 -3.01 2.26 -12.38
C GLY A 71 -4.16 2.06 -11.39
N MET A 72 -4.78 0.88 -11.35
CA MET A 72 -5.91 0.60 -10.47
C MET A 72 -5.51 0.68 -9.00
N HIS A 73 -4.37 0.07 -8.64
CA HIS A 73 -3.85 0.09 -7.28
C HIS A 73 -3.36 1.49 -6.90
N THR A 74 -2.75 2.22 -7.84
CA THR A 74 -2.33 3.62 -7.67
C THR A 74 -3.53 4.50 -7.30
N ALA A 75 -4.61 4.45 -8.07
CA ALA A 75 -5.81 5.25 -7.83
C ALA A 75 -6.43 4.94 -6.45
N ALA A 76 -6.61 3.65 -6.14
CA ALA A 76 -7.16 3.21 -4.86
C ALA A 76 -6.28 3.64 -3.67
N SER A 77 -4.96 3.49 -3.79
CA SER A 77 -4.00 3.81 -2.72
C SER A 77 -3.93 5.31 -2.45
N VAL A 78 -3.93 6.13 -3.49
CA VAL A 78 -3.98 7.60 -3.36
C VAL A 78 -5.28 8.03 -2.72
N LEU A 79 -6.41 7.43 -3.09
CA LEU A 79 -7.71 7.71 -2.48
C LEU A 79 -7.72 7.34 -0.98
N VAL A 80 -7.25 6.15 -0.62
CA VAL A 80 -7.14 5.71 0.78
C VAL A 80 -6.23 6.66 1.56
N ALA A 81 -5.09 7.05 1.00
CA ALA A 81 -4.21 8.03 1.62
C ALA A 81 -4.91 9.39 1.83
N PHE A 82 -5.59 9.91 0.80
CA PHE A 82 -6.30 11.18 0.90
C PHE A 82 -7.39 11.16 1.98
N ILE A 83 -8.17 10.08 2.06
CA ILE A 83 -9.29 9.95 2.99
C ILE A 83 -8.85 9.66 4.43
N ARG A 84 -7.68 9.01 4.61
CA ARG A 84 -7.21 8.51 5.93
C ARG A 84 -7.38 9.53 7.07
N PRO A 85 -6.88 10.79 6.99
CA PRO A 85 -6.94 11.72 8.13
C PRO A 85 -8.35 12.19 8.51
N TYR A 86 -9.34 11.91 7.64
CA TYR A 86 -10.74 12.25 7.89
C TYR A 86 -11.54 11.08 8.49
N MET A 87 -11.01 9.85 8.41
CA MET A 87 -11.68 8.64 8.91
C MET A 87 -11.03 8.04 10.16
N LEU A 88 -9.71 8.25 10.35
CA LEU A 88 -8.93 7.76 11.49
C LEU A 88 -8.26 8.92 12.21
#